data_AF-B0DZP5-F1
#
_entry.id   AF-B0DZP5-F1
#
_cell.length_a   1.000
_cell.length_b   1.000
_cell.length_c   1.000
_cell.angle_alpha   90.00
_cell.angle_beta   90.00
_cell.angle_gamma   90.00
#
_symmetry.space_group_name_H-M   'P 1'
#
loop_
_entity.id
_entity.type
_entity.pdbx_description
1 polymer ?
#
loop_
_entity_poly.entity_id
_entity_poly.type
_entity_poly.pdbx_seq_one_letter_code
_entity_poly.pdbx_strand_id
1 'polypeptide(L)'
;MPLHCVASFQVKNNGETTVIINLVNPPLVVTVRPGEASPPFSSRGTYIIHAEHETLPLPPPQIDITFTPGDLFVAKSINGPSLKVEIVAKLDFPNGDLLSSLSPVENAHHL
;
A
#
# COMPACT_ATOMS: atom_id res chain seq x y z
N MET A 1 -26.21 -2.08 1.26
CA MET A 1 -25.16 -2.80 2.00
C MET A 1 -23.83 -2.19 1.56
N PRO A 2 -23.00 -1.61 2.45
CA PRO A 2 -21.72 -1.06 2.03
C PRO A 2 -20.87 -2.17 1.40
N LEU A 3 -20.20 -1.85 0.29
CA LEU A 3 -19.31 -2.75 -0.43
C LEU A 3 -18.21 -3.20 0.54
N HIS A 4 -18.21 -4.47 0.93
CA HIS A 4 -17.21 -5.00 1.85
C HIS A 4 -15.91 -5.28 1.09
N CYS A 5 -15.22 -4.23 0.65
CA CYS A 5 -13.91 -4.33 0.01
C CYS A 5 -12.85 -4.66 1.06
N VAL A 6 -12.14 -5.78 0.87
CA VAL A 6 -10.96 -6.10 1.66
C VAL A 6 -9.75 -5.57 0.91
N ALA A 7 -9.03 -4.62 1.50
CA ALA A 7 -7.82 -4.08 0.92
C ALA A 7 -6.59 -4.59 1.66
N SER A 8 -5.52 -4.86 0.93
CA SER A 8 -4.20 -5.11 1.50
C SER A 8 -3.10 -4.56 0.58
N PHE A 9 -1.88 -4.45 1.10
CA PHE A 9 -0.72 -4.18 0.25
C PHE A 9 0.49 -5.01 0.65
N GLN A 10 1.40 -5.21 -0.29
CA GLN A 10 2.71 -5.84 -0.09
C GLN A 10 3.80 -4.91 -0.59
N VAL A 11 4.98 -5.01 0.02
CA VAL A 11 6.17 -4.28 -0.42
C VAL A 11 7.20 -5.31 -0.86
N LYS A 12 7.62 -5.22 -2.11
CA LYS A 12 8.69 -6.03 -2.69
C LYS A 12 9.96 -5.20 -2.78
N ASN A 13 11.05 -5.74 -2.27
CA ASN A 13 12.35 -5.09 -2.33
C ASN A 13 13.04 -5.46 -3.64
N ASN A 14 13.07 -4.51 -4.58
CA ASN A 14 13.77 -4.64 -5.86
C ASN A 14 15.17 -3.99 -5.82
N GLY A 15 15.62 -3.54 -4.65
CA GLY A 15 16.94 -2.96 -4.42
C GLY A 15 17.97 -4.00 -3.96
N GLU A 16 19.16 -3.49 -3.63
CA GLU A 16 20.30 -4.29 -3.17
C GLU A 16 20.50 -4.25 -1.64
N THR A 17 19.81 -3.33 -0.97
CA THR A 17 19.88 -3.14 0.49
C THR A 17 18.61 -3.66 1.15
N THR A 18 18.73 -4.23 2.35
CA THR A 18 17.59 -4.58 3.20
C THR A 18 16.69 -3.37 3.44
N VAL A 19 15.38 -3.56 3.31
CA VAL A 19 14.35 -2.56 3.61
C VAL A 19 13.65 -2.93 4.90
N ILE A 20 13.39 -1.93 5.74
CA ILE A 20 12.64 -2.02 6.99
C ILE A 20 11.31 -1.28 6.80
N ILE A 21 10.23 -1.92 7.21
CA ILE A 21 8.87 -1.39 7.18
C ILE A 21 8.38 -1.29 8.62
N ASN A 22 8.02 -0.08 9.06
CA ASN A 22 7.53 0.16 10.41
C ASN A 22 6.09 0.65 10.37
N LEU A 23 5.18 -0.05 11.03
CA LEU A 23 3.85 0.49 11.38
C LEU A 23 3.96 1.23 12.71
N VAL A 24 3.56 2.49 12.74
CA VAL A 24 3.69 3.32 13.96
C VAL A 24 2.74 2.84 15.06
N ASN A 25 1.53 2.42 14.70
CA ASN A 25 0.51 1.98 15.65
C ASN A 25 -0.52 1.02 14.99
N PRO A 26 -0.69 -0.22 15.47
CA PRO A 26 0.15 -0.87 16.48
C PRO A 26 1.60 -1.04 15.99
N PRO A 27 2.61 -1.01 16.87
CA PRO A 27 4.00 -1.15 16.48
C PRO A 27 4.24 -2.50 15.79
N LEU A 28 4.68 -2.47 14.53
CA LEU A 28 5.10 -3.65 13.78
C LEU A 28 6.36 -3.28 13.01
N VAL A 29 7.36 -4.16 13.02
CA VAL A 29 8.59 -4.01 12.25
C VAL A 29 8.73 -5.24 11.35
N VAL A 30 8.88 -5.02 10.04
CA VAL A 30 9.09 -6.06 9.05
C VAL A 30 10.33 -5.75 8.25
N THR A 31 11.25 -6.71 8.18
CA THR A 31 12.47 -6.64 7.38
C THR A 31 12.26 -7.39 6.07
N VAL A 32 12.63 -6.78 4.94
CA VAL A 32 12.50 -7.36 3.60
C VAL A 32 13.86 -7.35 2.92
N ARG A 33 14.43 -8.53 2.69
CA ARG A 33 15.74 -8.66 2.04
C ARG A 33 15.64 -8.38 0.53
N PRO A 34 16.76 -8.07 -0.13
CA PRO A 34 16.81 -7.93 -1.59
C PRO A 34 16.14 -9.11 -2.32
N GLY A 35 15.22 -8.82 -3.23
CA GLY A 35 14.47 -9.81 -4.01
C GLY A 35 13.27 -10.44 -3.31
N GLU A 36 13.06 -10.18 -2.02
CA GLU A 36 11.93 -10.71 -1.24
C GLU A 36 10.73 -9.74 -1.26
N ALA A 37 9.57 -10.26 -0.85
CA ALA A 37 8.35 -9.49 -0.62
C ALA A 37 7.87 -9.65 0.82
N SER A 38 7.29 -8.59 1.37
CA SER A 38 6.67 -8.61 2.69
C SER A 38 5.42 -9.52 2.72
N PRO A 39 4.99 -9.96 3.92
CA PRO A 39 3.61 -10.40 4.10
C PRO A 39 2.62 -9.27 3.71
N PRO A 40 1.37 -9.62 3.37
CA PRO A 40 0.33 -8.63 3.10
C PRO A 40 -0.05 -7.87 4.38
N PHE A 41 -0.13 -6.54 4.25
CA PHE A 41 -0.56 -5.63 5.29
C PHE A 41 -2.03 -5.26 5.08
N SER A 42 -2.86 -5.55 6.09
CA SER A 42 -4.30 -5.23 6.10
C SER A 42 -4.70 -4.31 7.26
N SER A 43 -3.75 -3.97 8.13
CA SER A 43 -4.04 -3.09 9.28
C SER A 43 -4.02 -1.64 8.86
N ARG A 44 -4.94 -0.85 9.43
CA ARG A 44 -4.92 0.60 9.27
C ARG A 44 -3.68 1.22 9.91
N GLY A 45 -3.18 2.31 9.34
CA GLY A 45 -2.13 3.13 9.94
C GLY A 45 -1.14 3.68 8.93
N THR A 46 -0.06 4.25 9.45
CA THR A 46 1.04 4.78 8.64
C THR A 46 2.23 3.83 8.71
N TYR A 47 2.64 3.34 7.54
CA TYR A 47 3.80 2.49 7.36
C TYR A 47 4.96 3.32 6.82
N ILE A 48 6.11 3.24 7.47
CA ILE A 48 7.34 3.95 7.09
C ILE A 48 8.32 2.93 6.54
N ILE A 49 8.69 3.08 5.28
CA ILE A 49 9.61 2.20 4.56
C ILE A 49 10.96 2.91 4.41
N HIS A 50 12.04 2.33 4.92
CA HIS A 50 13.40 2.87 4.79
C HIS A 50 14.44 1.75 4.65
N ALA A 51 15.67 2.06 4.24
CA ALA A 51 16.75 1.08 4.17
C ALA A 51 17.48 0.94 5.52
N GLU A 52 17.97 -0.28 5.83
CA GLU A 52 18.62 -0.63 7.11
C GLU A 52 19.91 0.19 7.41
N HIS A 53 20.59 0.70 6.38
CA HIS A 53 21.95 1.25 6.50
C HIS A 53 22.23 2.47 5.62
N GLU A 54 21.26 3.36 5.46
CA GLU A 54 21.51 4.60 4.74
C GLU A 54 22.13 5.66 5.66
N THR A 55 23.46 5.81 5.61
CA THR A 55 24.17 7.04 6.03
C THR A 55 23.85 8.17 5.05
N LEU A 56 22.56 8.49 4.93
CA LEU A 56 22.05 9.46 3.97
C LEU A 56 21.77 10.80 4.66
N PRO A 57 21.76 11.91 3.88
CA PRO A 57 21.42 13.23 4.40
C PRO A 57 20.09 13.17 5.14
N LEU A 58 20.01 13.82 6.30
CA LEU A 58 18.79 13.85 7.10
C LEU A 58 17.77 14.82 6.49
N PRO A 59 16.48 14.45 6.38
CA PRO A 59 15.92 13.13 6.72
C PRO A 59 16.33 12.02 5.73
N PRO A 60 16.54 10.77 6.18
CA PRO A 60 16.85 9.68 5.26
C PRO A 60 15.70 9.50 4.26
N PRO A 61 15.98 9.03 3.03
CA PRO A 61 14.95 8.62 2.09
C PRO A 61 14.02 7.59 2.70
N GLN A 62 12.73 7.86 2.56
CA GLN A 62 11.70 6.95 3.03
C GLN A 62 10.46 7.03 2.15
N ILE A 63 9.61 6.02 2.25
CA ILE A 63 8.26 6.04 1.69
C ILE A 63 7.27 5.87 2.83
N ASP A 64 6.38 6.85 2.97
CA ASP A 64 5.29 6.82 3.93
C ASP A 64 4.03 6.33 3.22
N ILE A 65 3.45 5.23 3.70
CA ILE A 65 2.17 4.72 3.24
C ILE A 65 1.13 4.96 4.33
N THR A 66 0.17 5.85 4.07
CA THR A 66 -1.03 5.98 4.90
C THR A 66 -2.11 5.07 4.32
N PHE A 67 -2.53 4.09 5.11
CA PHE A 67 -3.45 3.06 4.69
C PHE A 67 -4.64 2.93 5.64
N THR A 68 -5.84 3.07 5.10
CA THR A 68 -7.12 2.72 5.76
C THR A 68 -7.84 1.76 4.82
N PRO A 69 -7.95 0.47 5.16
CA PRO A 69 -8.57 -0.52 4.28
C PRO A 69 -9.98 -0.11 3.84
N GLY A 70 -10.22 -0.12 2.53
CA GLY A 70 -11.51 0.25 1.94
C GLY A 70 -11.79 1.75 1.84
N ASP A 71 -10.87 2.61 2.28
CA ASP A 71 -11.05 4.07 2.33
C ASP A 71 -9.88 4.83 1.68
N LEU A 72 -8.65 4.62 2.17
CA LEU A 72 -7.50 5.43 1.77
C LEU A 72 -6.25 4.59 1.53
N PHE A 73 -5.58 4.84 0.41
CA PHE A 73 -4.22 4.38 0.14
C PHE A 73 -3.41 5.52 -0.46
N VAL A 74 -2.42 6.03 0.29
CA VAL A 74 -1.53 7.09 -0.16
C VAL A 74 -0.09 6.68 0.12
N ALA A 75 0.73 6.59 -0.93
CA ALA A 75 2.17 6.40 -0.82
C ALA A 75 2.89 7.70 -1.19
N LYS A 76 3.75 8.19 -0.28
CA LYS A 76 4.52 9.42 -0.47
C LYS A 76 6.00 9.13 -0.28
N SER A 77 6.80 9.41 -1.30
CA SER A 77 8.26 9.39 -1.18
C SER A 77 8.75 10.69 -0.52
N ILE A 78 9.70 10.55 0.40
CA ILE A 78 10.42 11.62 1.08
C ILE A 78 11.90 11.49 0.69
N ASN A 79 12.50 12.61 0.26
CA ASN A 79 13.94 12.72 -0.05
C ASN A 79 14.52 11.82 -1.17
N GLY A 80 13.72 11.45 -2.17
CA GLY A 80 14.24 11.01 -3.47
C GLY A 80 14.74 9.56 -3.54
N PRO A 81 15.30 9.12 -4.68
CA PRO A 81 15.00 7.80 -5.26
C PRO A 81 15.91 6.64 -4.81
N SER A 82 16.48 6.66 -3.60
CA SER A 82 17.39 5.57 -3.19
C SER A 82 16.65 4.24 -2.95
N LEU A 83 15.37 4.29 -2.56
CA LEU A 83 14.57 3.11 -2.32
C LEU A 83 14.00 2.53 -3.62
N LYS A 84 14.52 1.36 -4.00
CA LYS A 84 13.99 0.55 -5.10
C LYS A 84 13.00 -0.48 -4.56
N VAL A 85 11.75 -0.07 -4.36
CA VAL A 85 10.67 -0.96 -3.92
C VAL A 85 9.49 -0.93 -4.87
N GLU A 86 8.76 -2.04 -4.95
CA GLU A 86 7.48 -2.15 -5.63
C GLU A 86 6.39 -2.33 -4.58
N ILE A 87 5.34 -1.50 -4.66
CA ILE A 87 4.21 -1.53 -3.73
C ILE A 87 3.01 -2.09 -4.47
N VAL A 88 2.56 -3.28 -4.06
CA VAL A 88 1.45 -3.99 -4.71
C VAL A 88 0.23 -3.90 -3.81
N ALA A 89 -0.73 -3.05 -4.16
CA ALA A 89 -2.03 -2.98 -3.50
C ALA A 89 -3.00 -3.99 -4.14
N LYS A 90 -3.76 -4.70 -3.30
CA LYS A 90 -4.79 -5.66 -3.70
C LYS A 90 -6.12 -5.22 -3.10
N LEU A 91 -7.15 -5.23 -3.95
CA LEU A 91 -8.54 -4.97 -3.58
C LEU A 91 -9.33 -6.24 -3.88
N ASP A 92 -9.72 -6.94 -2.83
CA ASP A 92 -10.53 -8.15 -2.90
C ASP A 92 -11.99 -7.79 -2.65
N PHE A 93 -12.84 -8.11 -3.63
CA PHE A 93 -14.29 -7.92 -3.55
C PHE A 93 -14.95 -9.29 -3.32
N PRO A 94 -15.16 -9.72 -2.06
CA PRO A 94 -15.64 -11.06 -1.72
C PRO A 94 -17.01 -11.41 -2.31
N ASN A 95 -17.82 -10.39 -2.65
CA ASN A 95 -19.14 -10.57 -3.27
C ASN A 95 -19.18 -10.12 -4.74
N GLY A 96 -18.01 -9.97 -5.38
CA GLY A 96 -17.84 -9.78 -6.82
C GLY A 96 -18.91 -8.95 -7.51
N ASP A 97 -18.86 -7.62 -7.40
CA ASP A 97 -19.61 -6.78 -8.33
C ASP A 97 -19.10 -5.34 -8.38
N LEU A 98 -18.04 -5.12 -9.18
CA LEU A 98 -17.74 -3.80 -9.71
C LEU A 98 -18.76 -3.39 -10.80
N LEU A 99 -19.52 -4.36 -11.34
CA LEU A 99 -20.42 -4.17 -12.48
C LEU A 99 -21.89 -4.03 -12.09
N SER A 100 -22.42 -4.72 -11.07
CA SER A 100 -23.83 -4.52 -10.69
C SER A 100 -24.13 -3.23 -9.91
N SER A 101 -23.11 -2.49 -9.46
CA SER A 101 -23.29 -1.14 -8.90
C SER A 101 -23.32 -0.03 -9.96
N LEU A 102 -22.93 -0.33 -11.20
CA LEU A 102 -23.19 0.55 -12.32
C LEU A 102 -24.65 0.31 -12.74
N SER A 103 -25.58 1.02 -12.09
CA SER A 103 -26.96 1.07 -12.56
C SER A 103 -26.94 1.32 -14.08
N PRO A 104 -27.71 0.56 -14.89
CA PRO A 104 -27.85 0.91 -16.30
C PRO A 104 -28.32 2.35 -16.35
N VAL A 105 -27.63 3.19 -17.11
CA VAL A 105 -28.16 4.50 -17.50
C VAL A 105 -29.51 4.20 -18.14
N GLU A 106 -30.60 4.55 -17.46
CA GLU A 106 -31.94 4.43 -18.03
C GLU A 106 -31.91 5.13 -19.39
N ASN A 107 -32.18 4.36 -20.44
CA ASN A 107 -32.35 4.86 -21.78
C ASN A 107 -33.43 5.94 -21.74
N ALA A 108 -33.00 7.20 -21.87
CA ALA A 108 -33.86 8.30 -22.27
C ALA A 108 -34.29 8.05 -23.72
N HIS A 109 -35.33 7.23 -23.92
CA HIS A 109 -36.03 7.17 -25.20
C HIS A 109 -37.53 6.88 -25.01
N HIS A 110 -38.30 7.89 -25.44
CA HIS A 110 -39.64 7.85 -25.99
C HIS A 110 -40.81 7.51 -25.06
N LEU A 111 -41.59 8.55 -24.72
CA LEU A 111 -42.93 8.77 -25.27
C LEU A 111 -43.21 10.27 -25.41
#